data_AF-A0A543AUY5-F1
#
_entry.id   AF-A0A543AUY5-F1
#
_cell.length_a   1.000
_cell.length_b   1.000
_cell.length_c   1.000
_cell.angle_alpha   90.00
_cell.angle_beta   90.00
_cell.angle_gamma   90.00
#
_symmetry.space_group_name_H-M   'P 1'
#
loop_
_entity.id
_entity.type
_entity.pdbx_description
1 polymer ?
#
loop_
_entity_poly.entity_id
_entity_poly.type
_entity_poly.pdbx_seq_one_letter_code
_entity_poly.pdbx_strand_id
1 'polypeptide(L)'
;MALAATSGLILGALAAAPAQADEGQPVTGAYITLLDLDTLSPAQENRELGAVGKLHIELDSDADIAPDIGAVVDVSGSGKLAIASTDDQCTNVDDAVVTCEFGDRTPGETIQVDLVMWVTEHARVGDRPRYELEALMRGGMIGIGGGGVDIEAASYRAEDILVNDVEPGATVDLPLRFRHDGIRDFAGIEIRIVNYSPTVTFFEDYDNCGPDPGYEGDNLICILPEFVGSPGTVYRLAVDSPLTLKVDDLASGPVDTCGTCNYSAMVEEPEVLRERLAEISDGSGRLLNLVADSDSGEWQPRPDQRWENIRINTVANPFDLQPVDTRIDGGAGETVEVALPVRNNGPATAWGSTIGQSNVLYLKLPTGVEFVYTEREWGEPWCGNAPDSAHEWTGIDGLDVACGLPTVPADGEVTINVTVKINSDAPQDDGVSFVWESTPISQDGDLDNNLAALTLNTGASGGVDGTLPVTGASLGWWISGGAAIAAAGVLGVVLLRRRQVALTW
;
A
#
# COMPACT_ATOMS: atom_id res chain seq x y z
N MET A 1 3.41 -5.40 -23.56
CA MET A 1 4.87 -5.16 -23.53
C MET A 1 5.10 -3.90 -22.70
N ALA A 2 5.17 -4.03 -21.37
CA ALA A 2 5.41 -2.90 -20.48
C ALA A 2 6.89 -2.47 -20.62
N LEU A 3 7.14 -1.32 -21.24
CA LEU A 3 8.45 -0.68 -21.11
C LEU A 3 8.52 -0.13 -19.69
N ALA A 4 9.39 -0.72 -18.86
CA ALA A 4 9.83 -0.07 -17.64
C ALA A 4 10.47 1.27 -18.02
N ALA A 5 9.84 2.38 -17.63
CA ALA A 5 10.44 3.70 -17.71
C ALA A 5 11.69 3.68 -16.82
N THR A 6 12.84 3.88 -17.44
CA THR A 6 14.13 3.92 -16.74
C THR A 6 14.25 5.33 -16.17
N SER A 7 14.01 5.49 -14.87
CA SER A 7 14.53 6.66 -14.15
C SER A 7 16.06 6.60 -14.29
N GLY A 8 16.60 7.43 -15.18
CA GLY A 8 18.01 7.40 -15.53
C GLY A 8 18.86 7.93 -14.38
N LEU A 9 19.36 7.04 -13.53
CA LEU A 9 20.43 7.36 -12.58
C LEU A 9 21.74 7.51 -13.38
N ILE A 10 22.24 8.73 -13.53
CA ILE A 10 23.52 8.98 -14.23
C ILE A 10 24.56 9.41 -13.20
N LEU A 11 25.50 8.51 -12.89
CA LEU A 11 26.76 8.84 -12.22
C LEU A 11 27.72 9.47 -13.24
N GLY A 12 27.95 10.78 -13.13
CA GLY A 12 28.93 11.49 -13.96
C GLY A 12 30.36 11.18 -13.51
N ALA A 13 31.22 10.68 -14.42
CA ALA A 13 32.66 10.57 -14.19
C ALA A 13 33.37 11.83 -14.68
N LEU A 14 34.13 12.49 -13.80
CA LEU A 14 34.91 13.70 -14.09
C LEU A 14 36.20 13.39 -14.89
N ALA A 15 36.47 14.21 -15.91
CA ALA A 15 37.74 14.23 -16.63
C ALA A 15 38.81 15.00 -15.82
N ALA A 16 39.97 14.39 -15.59
CA ALA A 16 41.05 14.97 -14.79
C ALA A 16 41.74 16.15 -15.49
N ALA A 17 41.77 17.32 -14.82
CA ALA A 17 42.61 18.46 -15.17
C ALA A 17 43.94 18.45 -14.36
N PRO A 18 45.03 19.09 -14.84
CA PRO A 18 46.34 18.99 -14.21
C PRO A 18 46.43 19.82 -12.91
N ALA A 19 47.08 19.21 -11.92
CA ALA A 19 47.13 19.61 -10.51
C ALA A 19 47.74 20.99 -10.21
N GLN A 20 47.07 21.77 -9.34
CA GLN A 20 47.70 22.72 -8.43
C GLN A 20 46.95 22.82 -7.09
N ALA A 21 47.76 22.89 -6.02
CA ALA A 21 47.46 23.23 -4.62
C ALA A 21 46.45 22.35 -3.85
N ASP A 22 46.73 22.22 -2.56
CA ASP A 22 46.07 21.38 -1.55
C ASP A 22 44.67 21.95 -1.22
N GLU A 23 43.77 21.91 -2.20
CA GLU A 23 42.34 22.21 -2.05
C GLU A 23 41.64 20.97 -1.47
N GLY A 24 40.73 21.19 -0.52
CA GLY A 24 39.96 20.13 0.14
C GLY A 24 39.36 19.16 -0.88
N GLN A 25 39.16 17.91 -0.47
CA GLN A 25 38.65 16.88 -1.37
C GLN A 25 37.41 17.39 -2.11
N PRO A 26 37.38 17.31 -3.45
CA PRO A 26 36.27 17.83 -4.22
C PRO A 26 35.01 17.06 -3.83
N VAL A 27 33.87 17.76 -3.80
CA VAL A 27 32.54 17.16 -3.70
C VAL A 27 32.45 16.01 -4.71
N THR A 28 32.16 14.81 -4.22
CA THR A 28 32.25 13.55 -4.97
C THR A 28 31.05 13.29 -5.86
N GLY A 29 29.90 13.89 -5.56
CA GLY A 29 28.73 13.87 -6.43
C GLY A 29 27.58 14.73 -5.93
N ALA A 30 26.70 15.11 -6.85
CA ALA A 30 25.36 15.58 -6.54
C ALA A 30 24.38 14.72 -7.33
N TYR A 31 23.39 14.16 -6.66
CA TYR A 31 22.31 13.42 -7.31
C TYR A 31 21.16 14.37 -7.53
N ILE A 32 20.74 14.50 -8.79
CA ILE A 32 19.57 15.29 -9.14
C ILE A 32 18.57 14.37 -9.81
N THR A 33 17.32 14.41 -9.36
CA THR A 33 16.22 13.70 -10.01
C THR A 33 14.99 14.56 -10.00
N LEU A 34 14.25 14.54 -11.11
CA LEU A 34 12.89 15.02 -11.17
C LEU A 34 11.97 13.84 -10.85
N LEU A 35 11.36 13.88 -9.68
CA LEU A 35 10.39 12.88 -9.26
C LEU A 35 9.02 13.23 -9.84
N ASP A 36 8.22 12.19 -10.12
CA ASP A 36 6.78 12.27 -10.44
C ASP A 36 6.39 12.92 -11.79
N LEU A 37 7.29 12.90 -12.79
CA LEU A 37 7.09 13.55 -14.10
C LEU A 37 7.08 12.59 -15.31
N ASP A 38 6.55 11.38 -15.13
CA ASP A 38 6.58 10.41 -16.22
C ASP A 38 5.62 10.78 -17.37
N THR A 39 4.46 11.34 -17.04
CA THR A 39 3.49 11.75 -18.07
C THR A 39 2.75 13.04 -17.73
N LEU A 40 2.48 13.85 -18.76
CA LEU A 40 1.72 15.10 -18.66
C LEU A 40 0.43 14.98 -19.45
N SER A 41 -0.66 15.52 -18.90
CA SER A 41 -1.92 15.59 -19.60
C SER A 41 -2.07 16.92 -20.34
N PRO A 42 -2.63 16.91 -21.56
CA PRO A 42 -3.04 18.12 -22.27
C PRO A 42 -4.04 18.99 -21.49
N ALA A 43 -4.77 18.43 -20.53
CA ALA A 43 -5.65 19.15 -19.61
C ALA A 43 -4.95 20.31 -18.86
N GLN A 44 -3.63 20.23 -18.77
CA GLN A 44 -2.77 21.11 -17.99
C GLN A 44 -2.30 22.31 -18.83
N GLU A 45 -3.10 22.83 -19.77
CA GLU A 45 -2.76 24.02 -20.59
C GLU A 45 -2.62 25.32 -19.77
N ASN A 46 -2.95 25.30 -18.47
CA ASN A 46 -2.81 26.44 -17.57
C ASN A 46 -1.69 26.20 -16.55
N ARG A 47 -0.89 27.24 -16.29
CA ARG A 47 0.20 27.28 -15.30
C ARG A 47 -0.24 26.90 -13.89
N GLU A 48 -1.53 27.00 -13.57
CA GLU A 48 -2.12 26.61 -12.28
C GLU A 48 -2.46 25.11 -12.18
N LEU A 49 -2.47 24.38 -13.30
CA LEU A 49 -2.87 22.96 -13.40
C LEU A 49 -1.72 22.04 -13.84
N GLY A 50 -0.51 22.58 -14.05
CA GLY A 50 0.68 21.81 -14.42
C GLY A 50 0.99 20.68 -13.43
N ALA A 51 1.67 19.63 -13.89
CA ALA A 51 2.15 18.61 -12.97
C ALA A 51 3.25 19.23 -12.12
N VAL A 52 3.12 19.07 -10.81
CA VAL A 52 4.15 19.46 -9.87
C VAL A 52 5.14 18.31 -9.79
N GLY A 53 6.27 18.47 -10.46
CA GLY A 53 7.43 17.61 -10.27
C GLY A 53 8.29 18.12 -9.14
N LYS A 54 8.90 17.21 -8.38
CA LYS A 54 9.87 17.60 -7.35
C LYS A 54 11.27 17.45 -7.87
N LEU A 55 11.99 18.56 -7.95
CA LEU A 55 13.42 18.54 -8.14
C LEU A 55 14.07 18.15 -6.80
N HIS A 56 14.59 16.93 -6.75
CA HIS A 56 15.31 16.40 -5.61
C HIS A 56 16.81 16.54 -5.85
N ILE A 57 17.52 17.22 -4.94
CA ILE A 57 18.99 17.33 -4.96
C ILE A 57 19.53 16.77 -3.65
N GLU A 58 20.38 15.76 -3.76
CA GLU A 58 21.12 15.18 -2.64
C GLU A 58 22.62 15.37 -2.86
N LEU A 59 23.29 15.93 -1.85
CA LEU A 59 24.72 16.20 -1.87
C LEU A 59 25.46 15.08 -1.15
N ASP A 60 26.21 14.32 -1.92
CA ASP A 60 27.04 13.23 -1.41
C ASP A 60 28.50 13.68 -1.41
N SER A 61 28.95 14.14 -0.24
CA SER A 61 30.34 14.55 -0.06
C SER A 61 30.84 14.24 1.34
N ASP A 62 32.04 13.68 1.41
CA ASP A 62 32.81 13.51 2.65
C ASP A 62 33.53 14.82 3.09
N ALA A 63 33.30 15.93 2.39
CA ALA A 63 34.02 17.19 2.60
C ALA A 63 33.25 18.17 3.50
N ASP A 64 33.93 18.74 4.50
CA ASP A 64 33.39 19.77 5.44
C ASP A 64 33.15 21.16 4.80
N ILE A 65 33.17 21.26 3.47
CA ILE A 65 32.99 22.52 2.75
C ILE A 65 31.55 22.56 2.28
N ALA A 66 30.80 23.60 2.67
CA ALA A 66 29.47 23.86 2.14
C ALA A 66 29.59 24.51 0.75
N PRO A 67 29.31 23.79 -0.35
CA PRO A 67 29.39 24.40 -1.67
C PRO A 67 28.16 25.27 -1.94
N ASP A 68 28.37 26.35 -2.69
CA ASP A 68 27.31 27.16 -3.28
C ASP A 68 26.72 26.39 -4.48
N ILE A 69 25.46 25.97 -4.35
CA ILE A 69 24.79 25.09 -5.32
C ILE A 69 23.64 25.81 -6.01
N GLY A 70 23.53 25.56 -7.30
CA GLY A 70 22.35 25.88 -8.09
C GLY A 70 21.93 24.73 -9.00
N ALA A 71 20.76 24.87 -9.58
CA ALA A 71 20.24 23.94 -10.58
C ALA A 71 19.58 24.70 -11.73
N VAL A 72 19.68 24.16 -12.93
CA VAL A 72 18.99 24.65 -14.12
C VAL A 72 18.15 23.52 -14.68
N VAL A 73 16.87 23.77 -14.88
CA VAL A 73 15.97 22.87 -15.61
C VAL A 73 15.58 23.56 -16.90
N ASP A 74 15.94 22.97 -18.04
CA ASP A 74 15.73 23.55 -19.37
C ASP A 74 14.82 22.64 -20.21
N VAL A 75 13.70 23.19 -20.66
CA VAL A 75 12.75 22.53 -21.58
C VAL A 75 12.64 23.26 -22.92
N SER A 76 13.47 24.28 -23.16
CA SER A 76 13.44 25.16 -24.34
C SER A 76 13.63 24.39 -25.65
N GLY A 77 14.44 23.33 -25.63
CA GLY A 77 14.66 22.45 -26.77
C GLY A 77 13.42 21.65 -27.19
N SER A 78 12.42 21.53 -26.32
CA SER A 78 11.20 20.78 -26.62
C SER A 78 10.23 21.55 -27.50
N GLY A 79 10.10 22.86 -27.28
CA GLY A 79 9.01 23.70 -27.80
C GLY A 79 7.59 23.20 -27.47
N LYS A 80 7.48 22.18 -26.62
CA LYS A 80 6.27 21.40 -26.33
C LYS A 80 5.94 21.38 -24.84
N LEU A 81 6.93 21.62 -24.00
CA LEU A 81 6.80 21.81 -22.57
C LEU A 81 7.07 23.26 -22.20
N ALA A 82 6.45 23.69 -21.13
CA ALA A 82 6.77 24.89 -20.40
C ALA A 82 6.96 24.53 -18.92
N ILE A 83 7.72 25.35 -18.21
CA ILE A 83 8.13 25.09 -16.83
C ILE A 83 8.21 26.38 -16.03
N ALA A 84 7.83 26.29 -14.76
CA ALA A 84 8.07 27.33 -13.77
C ALA A 84 8.31 26.71 -12.38
N SER A 85 8.94 27.48 -11.50
CA SER A 85 8.97 27.24 -10.06
C SER A 85 8.12 28.28 -9.35
N THR A 86 7.53 27.87 -8.22
CA THR A 86 6.88 28.78 -7.26
C THR A 86 7.79 29.17 -6.10
N ASP A 87 8.97 28.55 -6.02
CA ASP A 87 9.97 28.77 -4.99
C ASP A 87 10.71 30.10 -5.23
N ASP A 88 10.95 30.87 -4.16
CA ASP A 88 11.62 32.17 -4.24
C ASP A 88 13.12 32.05 -4.47
N GLN A 89 13.69 30.86 -4.28
CA GLN A 89 15.07 30.52 -4.63
C GLN A 89 15.25 30.30 -6.14
N CYS A 90 14.17 30.32 -6.92
CA CYS A 90 14.19 30.05 -8.35
C CYS A 90 13.74 31.25 -9.19
N THR A 91 14.40 31.41 -10.34
CA THR A 91 14.08 32.39 -11.37
C THR A 91 13.54 31.68 -12.60
N ASN A 92 12.34 32.09 -13.03
CA ASN A 92 11.69 31.59 -14.24
C ASN A 92 12.12 32.44 -15.45
N VAL A 93 12.61 31.80 -16.50
CA VAL A 93 13.06 32.45 -17.74
C VAL A 93 12.22 31.92 -18.91
N ASP A 94 11.43 32.83 -19.51
CA ASP A 94 10.61 32.60 -20.71
C ASP A 94 9.71 31.37 -20.68
N ASP A 95 9.26 30.95 -19.48
CA ASP A 95 8.48 29.72 -19.23
C ASP A 95 9.12 28.44 -19.82
N ALA A 96 10.43 28.45 -20.07
CA ALA A 96 11.17 27.36 -20.69
C ALA A 96 12.42 26.95 -19.89
N VAL A 97 12.90 27.81 -19.01
CA VAL A 97 14.06 27.53 -18.15
C VAL A 97 13.75 27.98 -16.73
N VAL A 98 14.06 27.12 -15.75
CA VAL A 98 14.07 27.48 -14.33
C VAL A 98 15.51 27.41 -13.84
N THR A 99 15.99 28.49 -13.22
CA THR A 99 17.30 28.53 -12.56
C THR A 99 17.10 28.73 -11.07
N CYS A 100 17.58 27.82 -10.24
CA CYS A 100 17.50 27.89 -8.79
C CYS A 100 18.88 28.11 -8.17
N GLU A 101 18.96 28.99 -7.18
CA GLU A 101 20.17 29.29 -6.40
C GLU A 101 19.91 28.95 -4.92
N PHE A 102 20.60 27.94 -4.40
CA PHE A 102 20.36 27.42 -3.05
C PHE A 102 21.34 27.96 -2.01
N GLY A 103 22.41 28.62 -2.44
CA GLY A 103 23.49 29.08 -1.59
C GLY A 103 24.33 27.93 -1.04
N ASP A 104 25.06 28.22 0.05
CA ASP A 104 25.91 27.25 0.74
C ASP A 104 25.06 26.19 1.47
N ARG A 105 25.28 24.91 1.18
CA ARG A 105 24.53 23.79 1.79
C ARG A 105 25.44 22.76 2.43
N THR A 106 24.95 22.11 3.48
CA THR A 106 25.73 21.09 4.19
C THR A 106 25.64 19.72 3.50
N PRO A 107 26.71 18.91 3.50
CA PRO A 107 26.64 17.54 2.99
C PRO A 107 25.56 16.71 3.70
N GLY A 108 24.83 15.88 2.94
CA GLY A 108 23.67 15.12 3.44
C GLY A 108 22.39 15.94 3.59
N GLU A 109 22.40 17.24 3.29
CA GLU A 109 21.18 18.04 3.19
C GLU A 109 20.44 17.71 1.89
N THR A 110 19.14 17.44 2.02
CA THR A 110 18.23 17.25 0.89
C THR A 110 17.53 18.56 0.55
N ILE A 111 17.60 18.96 -0.71
CA ILE A 111 16.87 20.12 -1.23
C ILE A 111 15.73 19.61 -2.11
N GLN A 112 14.53 20.14 -1.89
CA GLN A 112 13.36 19.88 -2.72
C GLN A 112 12.82 21.20 -3.25
N VAL A 113 12.63 21.27 -4.57
CA VAL A 113 11.95 22.40 -5.23
C VAL A 113 10.76 21.88 -5.99
N ASP A 114 9.62 22.52 -5.79
CA ASP A 114 8.40 22.25 -6.57
C ASP A 114 8.49 22.96 -7.92
N LEU A 115 8.61 22.18 -9.00
CA LEU A 115 8.55 22.64 -10.37
C LEU A 115 7.19 22.33 -10.95
N VAL A 116 6.51 23.34 -11.48
CA VAL A 116 5.27 23.18 -12.23
C VAL A 116 5.63 23.06 -13.72
N MET A 117 5.37 21.91 -14.32
CA MET A 117 5.52 21.67 -15.75
C MET A 117 4.16 21.55 -16.42
N TRP A 118 4.02 22.14 -17.60
CA TRP A 118 2.81 22.02 -18.40
C TRP A 118 3.11 21.88 -19.88
N VAL A 119 2.13 21.38 -20.63
CA VAL A 119 2.26 21.27 -22.09
C VAL A 119 1.91 22.60 -22.75
N THR A 120 2.60 22.91 -23.84
CA THR A 120 2.31 24.09 -24.68
C THR A 120 1.29 23.74 -25.78
N GLU A 121 0.74 24.74 -26.46
CA GLU A 121 -0.14 24.55 -27.62
C GLU A 121 0.47 23.74 -28.78
N HIS A 122 1.81 23.58 -28.81
CA HIS A 122 2.52 22.82 -29.83
C HIS A 122 2.65 21.32 -29.50
N ALA A 123 2.35 20.93 -28.26
CA ALA A 123 2.34 19.55 -27.81
C ALA A 123 1.26 18.73 -28.52
N ARG A 124 1.58 17.48 -28.80
CA ARG A 124 0.65 16.49 -29.33
C ARG A 124 0.72 15.23 -28.50
N VAL A 125 -0.42 14.55 -28.44
CA VAL A 125 -0.53 13.18 -27.93
C VAL A 125 0.55 12.29 -28.55
N GLY A 126 1.23 11.52 -27.70
CA GLY A 126 2.33 10.63 -28.09
C GLY A 126 3.67 11.34 -28.32
N ASP A 127 3.71 12.67 -28.17
CA ASP A 127 4.99 13.37 -28.08
C ASP A 127 5.71 12.97 -26.80
N ARG A 128 7.05 12.86 -26.91
CA ARG A 128 7.96 12.61 -25.80
C ARG A 128 8.95 13.75 -25.64
N PRO A 129 8.50 14.98 -25.33
CA PRO A 129 9.39 16.11 -25.14
C PRO A 129 10.43 15.80 -24.08
N ARG A 130 11.68 16.19 -24.35
CA ARG A 130 12.79 16.01 -23.44
C ARG A 130 13.02 17.28 -22.64
N TYR A 131 13.46 17.09 -21.40
CA TYR A 131 14.01 18.14 -20.57
C TYR A 131 15.47 17.81 -20.25
N GLU A 132 16.27 18.85 -20.09
CA GLU A 132 17.65 18.77 -19.63
C GLU A 132 17.73 19.36 -18.22
N LEU A 133 18.56 18.74 -17.39
CA LEU A 133 18.72 19.08 -15.99
C LEU A 133 20.20 19.23 -15.68
N GLU A 134 20.62 20.41 -15.26
CA GLU A 134 22.01 20.71 -14.96
C GLU A 134 22.16 21.11 -13.48
N ALA A 135 23.09 20.47 -12.75
CA ALA A 135 23.57 21.00 -11.47
C ALA A 135 24.77 21.91 -11.69
N LEU A 136 24.74 23.05 -11.02
CA LEU A 136 25.81 24.02 -10.98
C LEU A 136 26.38 24.07 -9.55
N MET A 137 27.70 24.00 -9.44
CA MET A 137 28.43 24.43 -8.24
C MET A 137 29.30 25.62 -8.63
N ARG A 138 29.60 26.52 -7.69
CA ARG A 138 30.60 27.57 -7.91
C ARG A 138 31.93 26.97 -8.42
N GLY A 139 32.21 27.14 -9.71
CA GLY A 139 33.43 26.63 -10.35
C GLY A 139 33.20 25.61 -11.46
N GLY A 140 31.98 25.09 -11.66
CA GLY A 140 31.71 24.22 -12.79
C GLY A 140 30.38 23.45 -12.70
N MET A 141 30.05 22.83 -13.83
CA MET A 141 28.92 21.91 -13.96
C MET A 141 29.27 20.57 -13.29
N ILE A 142 28.39 20.07 -12.43
CA ILE A 142 28.62 18.86 -11.61
C ILE A 142 28.04 17.62 -12.30
N GLY A 143 26.95 17.81 -13.05
CA GLY A 143 26.27 16.74 -13.75
C GLY A 143 25.17 17.28 -14.67
N ILE A 144 24.92 16.52 -15.74
CA ILE A 144 23.78 16.71 -16.64
C ILE A 144 22.93 15.45 -16.56
N GLY A 145 21.68 15.60 -16.15
CA GLY A 145 20.62 14.62 -16.30
C GLY A 145 19.63 15.08 -17.36
N GLY A 146 18.67 14.22 -17.68
CA GLY A 146 17.56 14.57 -18.55
C GLY A 146 16.58 13.43 -18.64
N GLY A 147 15.32 13.75 -18.92
CA GLY A 147 14.25 12.79 -19.07
C GLY A 147 13.37 13.13 -20.25
N GLY A 148 12.50 12.20 -20.63
CA GLY A 148 11.38 12.45 -21.52
C GLY A 148 10.09 12.43 -20.71
N VAL A 149 9.16 13.32 -21.03
CA VAL A 149 7.81 13.27 -20.48
C VAL A 149 6.87 12.80 -21.58
N ASP A 150 6.06 11.78 -21.32
CA ASP A 150 5.07 11.33 -22.29
C ASP A 150 3.83 12.23 -22.22
N ILE A 151 3.44 12.83 -23.35
CA ILE A 151 2.19 13.61 -23.43
C ILE A 151 1.06 12.65 -23.76
N GLU A 152 0.23 12.33 -22.77
CA GLU A 152 -0.89 11.40 -22.93
C GLU A 152 -2.06 12.06 -23.67
N ALA A 153 -2.88 11.27 -24.37
CA ALA A 153 -4.02 11.79 -25.11
C ALA A 153 -5.11 12.37 -24.20
N ALA A 154 -5.23 11.74 -23.05
CA ALA A 154 -6.36 11.82 -22.18
C ALA A 154 -5.87 11.38 -20.81
N SER A 155 -6.11 12.22 -19.82
CA SER A 155 -6.10 11.80 -18.43
C SER A 155 -7.54 11.52 -18.03
N TYR A 156 -7.69 10.54 -17.15
CA TYR A 156 -8.91 10.40 -16.37
C TYR A 156 -8.61 10.68 -14.93
N ARG A 157 -9.60 11.26 -14.28
CA ARG A 157 -9.76 11.15 -12.84
C ARG A 157 -11.00 10.33 -12.59
N ALA A 158 -10.94 9.50 -11.56
CA ALA A 158 -12.08 8.75 -11.08
C ALA A 158 -12.53 9.35 -9.74
N GLU A 159 -13.53 8.76 -9.10
CA GLU A 159 -13.91 9.09 -7.72
C GLU A 159 -13.67 7.87 -6.81
N ASP A 160 -13.24 8.09 -5.57
CA ASP A 160 -13.25 7.03 -4.56
C ASP A 160 -14.67 6.42 -4.46
N ILE A 161 -14.73 5.10 -4.42
CA ILE A 161 -15.98 4.38 -4.18
C ILE A 161 -15.97 3.97 -2.72
N LEU A 162 -17.00 4.38 -1.98
CA LEU A 162 -17.19 3.96 -0.60
C LEU A 162 -18.57 3.35 -0.43
N VAL A 163 -18.59 2.05 -0.14
CA VAL A 163 -19.81 1.31 0.20
C VAL A 163 -19.69 0.85 1.65
N ASN A 164 -20.68 1.18 2.47
CA ASN A 164 -20.69 0.83 3.90
C ASN A 164 -21.79 -0.18 4.20
N ASP A 165 -21.67 -0.79 5.38
CA ASP A 165 -22.67 -1.68 5.96
C ASP A 165 -22.98 -2.86 5.02
N VAL A 166 -21.95 -3.42 4.38
CA VAL A 166 -22.08 -4.55 3.47
C VAL A 166 -22.06 -5.87 4.26
N GLU A 167 -23.09 -6.68 4.08
CA GLU A 167 -23.16 -8.01 4.68
C GLU A 167 -22.18 -8.98 3.99
N PRO A 168 -21.54 -9.90 4.74
CA PRO A 168 -20.84 -11.03 4.12
C PRO A 168 -21.73 -11.76 3.10
N GLY A 169 -21.15 -12.12 1.95
CA GLY A 169 -21.89 -12.75 0.85
C GLY A 169 -22.70 -11.81 -0.04
N ALA A 170 -22.80 -10.52 0.31
CA ALA A 170 -23.53 -9.56 -0.51
C ALA A 170 -22.79 -9.25 -1.83
N THR A 171 -23.59 -8.92 -2.85
CA THR A 171 -23.11 -8.35 -4.09
C THR A 171 -23.21 -6.83 -4.02
N VAL A 172 -22.14 -6.14 -4.40
CA VAL A 172 -22.00 -4.69 -4.37
C VAL A 172 -21.82 -4.20 -5.80
N ASP A 173 -22.73 -3.31 -6.24
CA ASP A 173 -22.55 -2.59 -7.49
C ASP A 173 -21.39 -1.60 -7.34
N LEU A 174 -20.51 -1.56 -8.34
CA LEU A 174 -19.45 -0.57 -8.46
C LEU A 174 -19.91 0.59 -9.34
N PRO A 175 -20.28 1.75 -8.77
CA PRO A 175 -20.68 2.90 -9.55
C PRO A 175 -19.45 3.62 -10.12
N LEU A 176 -18.70 2.93 -10.99
CA LEU A 176 -17.48 3.51 -11.58
C LEU A 176 -17.85 4.78 -12.34
N ARG A 177 -17.13 5.86 -12.05
CA ARG A 177 -17.26 7.14 -12.73
C ARG A 177 -15.88 7.66 -13.10
N PHE A 178 -15.76 8.21 -14.29
CA PHE A 178 -14.52 8.76 -14.80
C PHE A 178 -14.79 10.07 -15.50
N ARG A 179 -14.00 11.10 -15.22
CA ARG A 179 -14.02 12.34 -15.99
C ARG A 179 -12.88 12.33 -16.97
N HIS A 180 -13.20 12.53 -18.25
CA HIS A 180 -12.20 12.72 -19.27
C HIS A 180 -11.69 14.16 -19.22
N ASP A 181 -10.47 14.36 -18.73
CA ASP A 181 -9.87 15.69 -18.57
C ASP A 181 -9.01 16.12 -19.75
N GLY A 182 -8.77 15.24 -20.73
CA GLY A 182 -8.08 15.59 -21.97
C GLY A 182 -8.79 16.70 -22.76
N ILE A 183 -8.06 17.36 -23.65
CA ILE A 183 -8.54 18.51 -24.44
C ILE A 183 -9.09 18.13 -25.83
N ARG A 184 -9.04 16.85 -26.20
CA ARG A 184 -9.56 16.34 -27.47
C ARG A 184 -10.39 15.10 -27.25
N ASP A 185 -11.33 14.86 -28.15
CA ASP A 185 -11.99 13.56 -28.17
C ASP A 185 -10.96 12.44 -28.33
N PHE A 186 -11.21 11.30 -27.68
CA PHE A 186 -10.42 10.09 -27.86
C PHE A 186 -11.33 8.95 -28.33
N ALA A 187 -10.71 7.90 -28.86
CA ALA A 187 -11.37 6.65 -29.15
C ALA A 187 -10.61 5.53 -28.45
N GLY A 188 -11.33 4.60 -27.83
CA GLY A 188 -10.74 3.50 -27.07
C GLY A 188 -10.50 3.83 -25.61
N ILE A 189 -11.02 3.00 -24.72
CA ILE A 189 -10.72 3.07 -23.28
C ILE A 189 -10.51 1.66 -22.73
N GLU A 190 -9.53 1.54 -21.85
CA GLU A 190 -9.28 0.37 -21.00
C GLU A 190 -9.60 0.77 -19.56
N ILE A 191 -10.50 0.05 -18.90
CA ILE A 191 -10.78 0.18 -17.47
C ILE A 191 -10.04 -0.96 -16.78
N ARG A 192 -9.19 -0.63 -15.80
CA ARG A 192 -8.45 -1.61 -15.00
C ARG A 192 -8.93 -1.52 -13.57
N ILE A 193 -9.19 -2.68 -12.97
CA ILE A 193 -9.56 -2.80 -11.57
C ILE A 193 -8.62 -3.81 -10.95
N VAL A 194 -7.80 -3.32 -10.04
CA VAL A 194 -6.85 -4.12 -9.31
C VAL A 194 -7.51 -4.54 -8.01
N ASN A 195 -7.53 -5.84 -7.75
CA ASN A 195 -8.09 -6.42 -6.55
C ASN A 195 -7.05 -7.36 -5.93
N TYR A 196 -6.40 -6.89 -4.88
CA TYR A 196 -5.50 -7.72 -4.05
C TYR A 196 -6.20 -8.31 -2.83
N SER A 197 -7.51 -8.11 -2.70
CA SER A 197 -8.24 -8.63 -1.56
C SER A 197 -8.73 -10.05 -1.84
N PRO A 198 -8.45 -11.02 -0.95
CA PRO A 198 -8.96 -12.38 -1.08
C PRO A 198 -10.44 -12.50 -0.70
N THR A 199 -11.07 -11.42 -0.26
CA THR A 199 -12.42 -11.40 0.34
C THR A 199 -13.48 -10.84 -0.60
N VAL A 200 -13.09 -10.41 -1.79
CA VAL A 200 -14.00 -9.94 -2.83
C VAL A 200 -13.61 -10.55 -4.16
N THR A 201 -14.62 -10.90 -4.95
CA THR A 201 -14.43 -11.49 -6.29
C THR A 201 -15.32 -10.77 -7.29
N PHE A 202 -14.87 -10.67 -8.54
CA PHE A 202 -15.73 -10.19 -9.62
C PHE A 202 -16.78 -11.25 -9.96
N PHE A 203 -18.03 -10.83 -10.09
CA PHE A 203 -19.15 -11.75 -10.31
C PHE A 203 -19.67 -11.75 -11.76
N GLU A 204 -19.32 -10.73 -12.55
CA GLU A 204 -19.91 -10.53 -13.87
C GLU A 204 -19.01 -11.00 -15.02
N ASP A 205 -19.60 -11.76 -15.95
CA ASP A 205 -19.00 -12.15 -17.22
C ASP A 205 -19.43 -11.19 -18.33
N TYR A 206 -18.49 -10.40 -18.82
CA TYR A 206 -18.64 -9.51 -19.99
C TYR A 206 -17.61 -9.90 -21.05
N ASP A 207 -18.00 -9.97 -22.33
CA ASP A 207 -17.13 -10.32 -23.48
C ASP A 207 -15.92 -9.43 -23.63
N ASN A 208 -16.04 -8.22 -23.10
CA ASN A 208 -15.01 -7.21 -23.16
C ASN A 208 -14.35 -6.98 -21.81
N CYS A 209 -14.54 -7.87 -20.85
CA CYS A 209 -13.80 -7.90 -19.61
C CYS A 209 -13.14 -9.26 -19.41
N GLY A 210 -11.99 -9.29 -18.74
CA GLY A 210 -11.34 -10.54 -18.39
C GLY A 210 -10.23 -10.36 -17.38
N PRO A 211 -9.57 -11.45 -16.97
CA PRO A 211 -8.42 -11.39 -16.10
C PRO A 211 -7.30 -10.54 -16.70
N ASP A 212 -6.68 -9.68 -15.89
CA ASP A 212 -5.54 -8.88 -16.31
C ASP A 212 -4.25 -9.72 -16.29
N PRO A 213 -3.65 -10.05 -17.45
CA PRO A 213 -2.49 -10.94 -17.50
C PRO A 213 -1.22 -10.31 -16.89
N GLY A 214 -1.24 -9.00 -16.60
CA GLY A 214 -0.12 -8.29 -16.00
C GLY A 214 0.03 -8.49 -14.50
N TYR A 215 -0.99 -9.01 -13.82
CA TYR A 215 -1.02 -9.09 -12.36
C TYR A 215 -1.55 -10.45 -11.88
N GLU A 216 -0.92 -11.00 -10.83
CA GLU A 216 -1.47 -12.14 -10.11
C GLU A 216 -2.70 -11.72 -9.29
N GLY A 217 -3.73 -12.58 -9.23
CA GLY A 217 -4.96 -12.35 -8.48
C GLY A 217 -6.19 -12.08 -9.37
N ASP A 218 -7.30 -11.73 -8.73
CA ASP A 218 -8.60 -11.51 -9.39
C ASP A 218 -8.70 -10.09 -9.96
N ASN A 219 -7.67 -9.65 -10.71
CA ASN A 219 -7.66 -8.32 -11.35
C ASN A 219 -8.50 -8.36 -12.63
N LEU A 220 -9.28 -7.31 -12.88
CA LEU A 220 -10.16 -7.21 -14.03
C LEU A 220 -9.71 -6.11 -14.97
N ILE A 221 -9.63 -6.42 -16.25
CA ILE A 221 -9.45 -5.45 -17.33
C ILE A 221 -10.70 -5.48 -18.21
N CYS A 222 -11.28 -4.32 -18.49
CA CYS A 222 -12.41 -4.14 -19.41
C CYS A 222 -12.03 -3.20 -20.55
N ILE A 223 -12.23 -3.63 -21.80
CA ILE A 223 -11.75 -2.95 -22.99
C ILE A 223 -12.92 -2.49 -23.86
N LEU A 224 -12.99 -1.20 -24.18
CA LEU A 224 -14.02 -0.63 -25.03
C LEU A 224 -13.34 0.10 -26.20
N PRO A 225 -12.96 -0.61 -27.28
CA PRO A 225 -12.13 -0.04 -28.35
C PRO A 225 -12.87 0.99 -29.19
N GLU A 226 -14.20 0.89 -29.28
CA GLU A 226 -15.05 1.81 -30.06
C GLU A 226 -15.63 2.95 -29.21
N PHE A 227 -15.31 3.01 -27.92
CA PHE A 227 -15.83 4.05 -27.05
C PHE A 227 -15.19 5.39 -27.43
N VAL A 228 -16.02 6.40 -27.67
CA VAL A 228 -15.57 7.76 -27.97
C VAL A 228 -15.97 8.66 -26.81
N GLY A 229 -14.98 9.27 -26.16
CA GLY A 229 -15.22 10.25 -25.11
C GLY A 229 -14.78 11.65 -25.51
N SER A 230 -15.45 12.64 -24.94
CA SER A 230 -15.28 14.06 -25.21
C SER A 230 -14.72 14.81 -24.00
N PRO A 231 -13.88 15.83 -24.21
CA PRO A 231 -13.30 16.64 -23.14
C PRO A 231 -14.30 17.12 -22.09
N GLY A 232 -13.91 17.05 -20.82
CA GLY A 232 -14.69 17.51 -19.68
C GLY A 232 -15.94 16.67 -19.36
N THR A 233 -16.21 15.60 -20.11
CA THR A 233 -17.39 14.76 -19.89
C THR A 233 -17.11 13.75 -18.78
N VAL A 234 -18.07 13.60 -17.86
CA VAL A 234 -18.09 12.52 -16.88
C VAL A 234 -18.81 11.33 -17.51
N TYR A 235 -18.22 10.16 -17.38
CA TYR A 235 -18.75 8.88 -17.84
C TYR A 235 -19.01 7.97 -16.66
N ARG A 236 -20.02 7.13 -16.77
CA ARG A 236 -20.35 6.10 -15.79
C ARG A 236 -20.70 4.80 -16.48
N LEU A 237 -20.73 3.71 -15.73
CA LEU A 237 -21.29 2.45 -16.23
C LEU A 237 -22.75 2.63 -16.68
N ALA A 238 -23.11 2.01 -17.79
CA ALA A 238 -24.49 1.92 -18.24
C ALA A 238 -25.30 1.08 -17.24
N VAL A 239 -26.58 1.45 -17.03
CA VAL A 239 -27.44 0.81 -16.01
C VAL A 239 -27.74 -0.65 -16.37
N ASP A 240 -27.72 -0.99 -17.65
CA ASP A 240 -27.92 -2.33 -18.18
C ASP A 240 -26.63 -3.16 -18.28
N SER A 241 -25.49 -2.60 -17.89
CA SER A 241 -24.20 -3.30 -17.76
C SER A 241 -23.51 -2.96 -16.42
N PRO A 242 -24.11 -3.30 -15.27
CA PRO A 242 -23.49 -3.02 -13.97
C PRO A 242 -22.25 -3.90 -13.77
N LEU A 243 -21.21 -3.34 -13.14
CA LEU A 243 -20.10 -4.15 -12.67
C LEU A 243 -20.27 -4.37 -11.17
N THR A 244 -20.12 -5.61 -10.72
CA THR A 244 -20.36 -5.96 -9.32
C THR A 244 -19.22 -6.76 -8.72
N LEU A 245 -19.00 -6.56 -7.42
CA LEU A 245 -18.14 -7.39 -6.58
C LEU A 245 -19.00 -8.23 -5.64
N LYS A 246 -18.69 -9.52 -5.52
CA LYS A 246 -19.25 -10.36 -4.46
C LYS A 246 -18.28 -10.35 -3.27
N VAL A 247 -18.76 -9.92 -2.10
CA VAL A 247 -18.07 -10.11 -0.82
C VAL A 247 -18.15 -11.58 -0.42
N ASP A 248 -17.06 -12.15 0.07
CA ASP A 248 -17.00 -13.53 0.53
C ASP A 248 -18.04 -13.79 1.62
N ASP A 249 -18.66 -14.97 1.60
CA ASP A 249 -19.73 -15.33 2.53
C ASP A 249 -19.19 -15.43 3.99
N LEU A 250 -17.88 -15.58 4.16
CA LEU A 250 -17.15 -15.65 5.43
C LEU A 250 -16.23 -14.44 5.65
N ALA A 251 -16.42 -13.34 4.92
CA ALA A 251 -15.64 -12.11 5.12
C ALA A 251 -15.78 -11.62 6.57
N SER A 252 -14.67 -11.30 7.21
CA SER A 252 -14.66 -10.73 8.55
C SER A 252 -15.07 -9.26 8.53
N GLY A 253 -15.53 -8.74 9.66
CA GLY A 253 -15.92 -7.34 9.76
C GLY A 253 -16.19 -6.89 11.20
N PRO A 254 -16.21 -5.57 11.46
CA PRO A 254 -16.32 -4.50 10.45
C PRO A 254 -14.95 -4.01 9.96
N VAL A 255 -14.61 -4.28 8.69
CA VAL A 255 -13.38 -3.78 8.05
C VAL A 255 -13.61 -3.39 6.60
N ASP A 256 -12.66 -2.62 6.07
CA ASP A 256 -12.57 -2.40 4.62
C ASP A 256 -12.03 -3.66 3.94
N THR A 257 -12.96 -4.51 3.49
CA THR A 257 -12.67 -5.77 2.82
C THR A 257 -12.04 -5.53 1.44
N CYS A 258 -12.03 -4.30 0.95
CA CYS A 258 -11.44 -3.91 -0.32
C CYS A 258 -10.32 -2.88 -0.14
N GLY A 259 -9.63 -2.83 1.01
CA GLY A 259 -8.68 -1.76 1.35
C GLY A 259 -7.51 -1.52 0.36
N THR A 260 -7.32 -2.41 -0.62
CA THR A 260 -6.31 -2.33 -1.69
C THR A 260 -6.90 -2.35 -3.09
N CYS A 261 -8.22 -2.45 -3.17
CA CYS A 261 -8.92 -2.41 -4.43
C CYS A 261 -8.81 -1.00 -4.99
N ASN A 262 -8.40 -0.92 -6.23
CA ASN A 262 -8.30 0.36 -6.91
C ASN A 262 -8.71 0.19 -8.36
N TYR A 263 -9.13 1.30 -8.96
CA TYR A 263 -9.50 1.30 -10.36
C TYR A 263 -8.96 2.52 -11.07
N SER A 264 -8.74 2.35 -12.37
CA SER A 264 -8.29 3.40 -13.26
C SER A 264 -8.92 3.20 -14.64
N ALA A 265 -8.92 4.28 -15.42
CA ALA A 265 -9.21 4.23 -16.84
C ALA A 265 -8.02 4.78 -17.60
N MET A 266 -7.71 4.18 -18.74
CA MET A 266 -6.61 4.54 -19.62
C MET A 266 -7.13 4.66 -21.05
N VAL A 267 -6.70 5.68 -21.77
CA VAL A 267 -6.94 5.78 -23.21
C VAL A 267 -5.82 5.10 -23.95
N GLU A 268 -6.20 4.32 -24.96
CA GLU A 268 -5.28 3.65 -25.86
C GLU A 268 -5.85 3.65 -27.27
N GLU A 269 -4.97 3.53 -28.26
CA GLU A 269 -5.37 3.46 -29.67
C GLU A 269 -6.33 2.26 -29.90
N PRO A 270 -7.47 2.46 -30.60
CA PRO A 270 -8.47 1.41 -30.81
C PRO A 270 -7.90 0.11 -31.38
N GLU A 271 -6.91 0.18 -32.27
CA GLU A 271 -6.27 -1.00 -32.86
C GLU A 271 -5.52 -1.84 -31.82
N VAL A 272 -4.83 -1.19 -30.87
CA VAL A 272 -4.12 -1.86 -29.76
C VAL A 272 -5.14 -2.52 -28.83
N LEU A 273 -6.22 -1.81 -28.52
CA LEU A 273 -7.29 -2.33 -27.67
C LEU A 273 -8.03 -3.51 -28.31
N ARG A 274 -8.26 -3.50 -29.64
CA ARG A 274 -8.87 -4.65 -30.33
C ARG A 274 -7.98 -5.89 -30.31
N GLU A 275 -6.66 -5.71 -30.42
CA GLU A 275 -5.71 -6.81 -30.29
C GLU A 275 -5.79 -7.44 -28.90
N ARG A 276 -5.71 -6.63 -27.84
CA ARG A 276 -5.86 -7.10 -26.44
C ARG A 276 -7.22 -7.72 -26.16
N LEU A 277 -8.30 -7.10 -26.66
CA LEU A 277 -9.66 -7.61 -26.51
C LEU A 277 -9.80 -9.02 -27.08
N ALA A 278 -9.14 -9.30 -28.21
CA ALA A 278 -9.15 -10.64 -28.81
C ALA A 278 -8.44 -11.70 -27.95
N GLU A 279 -7.58 -11.30 -27.00
CA GLU A 279 -6.91 -12.21 -26.07
C GLU A 279 -7.78 -12.53 -24.85
N ILE A 280 -8.63 -11.60 -24.40
CA ILE A 280 -9.44 -11.75 -23.18
C ILE A 280 -10.90 -12.14 -23.43
N SER A 281 -11.41 -11.93 -24.65
CA SER A 281 -12.82 -12.17 -24.96
C SER A 281 -13.18 -13.65 -24.93
N ASP A 282 -14.23 -14.01 -24.19
CA ASP A 282 -14.69 -15.38 -24.00
C ASP A 282 -15.95 -15.75 -24.82
N GLY A 283 -16.67 -14.74 -25.32
CA GLY A 283 -17.86 -14.88 -26.18
C GLY A 283 -19.20 -15.08 -25.46
N SER A 284 -19.34 -14.67 -24.20
CA SER A 284 -20.61 -14.55 -23.44
C SER A 284 -21.77 -13.78 -24.14
N GLY A 285 -21.49 -12.84 -25.06
CA GLY A 285 -22.42 -11.94 -25.74
C GLY A 285 -22.83 -10.67 -24.98
N ARG A 286 -22.35 -10.46 -23.74
CA ARG A 286 -22.64 -9.26 -22.92
C ARG A 286 -21.49 -8.28 -23.00
N LEU A 287 -21.77 -6.98 -23.09
CA LEU A 287 -20.73 -5.94 -23.11
C LEU A 287 -20.90 -4.97 -21.95
N LEU A 288 -19.80 -4.69 -21.25
CA LEU A 288 -19.70 -3.55 -20.35
C LEU A 288 -19.68 -2.27 -21.20
N ASN A 289 -20.59 -1.34 -20.90
CA ASN A 289 -20.71 -0.08 -21.62
C ASN A 289 -20.59 1.12 -20.67
N LEU A 290 -20.10 2.22 -21.25
CA LEU A 290 -20.07 3.52 -20.61
C LEU A 290 -21.11 4.45 -21.25
N VAL A 291 -21.70 5.31 -20.44
CA VAL A 291 -22.60 6.38 -20.88
C VAL A 291 -22.17 7.71 -20.28
N ALA A 292 -22.44 8.80 -20.99
CA ALA A 292 -22.24 10.13 -20.43
C ALA A 292 -23.16 10.32 -19.21
N ASP A 293 -22.59 10.81 -18.13
CA ASP A 293 -23.29 11.11 -16.89
C ASP A 293 -23.81 12.55 -16.92
N SER A 294 -25.08 12.72 -17.30
CA SER A 294 -25.72 14.04 -17.40
C SER A 294 -25.98 14.69 -16.04
N ASP A 295 -26.00 13.88 -14.98
CA ASP A 295 -26.45 14.28 -13.64
C ASP A 295 -25.26 14.38 -12.69
N SER A 296 -24.08 14.71 -13.21
CA SER A 296 -22.80 14.43 -12.57
C SER A 296 -22.54 15.15 -11.23
N GLY A 297 -23.46 16.00 -10.78
CA GLY A 297 -23.38 16.67 -9.50
C GLY A 297 -22.09 17.48 -9.35
N GLU A 298 -21.69 17.71 -8.11
CA GLU A 298 -20.36 18.25 -7.81
C GLU A 298 -19.33 17.12 -7.87
N TRP A 299 -18.65 17.00 -9.01
CA TRP A 299 -17.53 16.08 -9.21
C TRP A 299 -16.31 16.58 -8.42
N GLN A 300 -15.80 15.79 -7.47
CA GLN A 300 -14.68 16.15 -6.60
C GLN A 300 -13.56 15.11 -6.69
N PRO A 301 -12.79 15.09 -7.79
CA PRO A 301 -11.72 14.13 -7.96
C PRO A 301 -10.54 14.52 -7.06
N ARG A 302 -9.73 13.55 -6.65
CA ARG A 302 -8.45 13.86 -6.03
C ARG A 302 -7.50 14.41 -7.10
N PRO A 303 -6.82 15.54 -6.85
CA PRO A 303 -6.03 16.20 -7.88
C PRO A 303 -4.77 15.43 -8.31
N ASP A 304 -4.33 14.44 -7.54
CA ASP A 304 -3.01 13.82 -7.61
C ASP A 304 -3.01 12.28 -7.77
N GLN A 305 -4.18 11.64 -7.86
CA GLN A 305 -4.27 10.16 -7.92
C GLN A 305 -4.80 9.69 -9.28
N ARG A 306 -4.05 8.78 -9.94
CA ARG A 306 -4.51 8.07 -11.16
C ARG A 306 -5.36 6.84 -10.86
N TRP A 307 -5.23 6.36 -9.63
CA TRP A 307 -5.92 5.20 -9.10
C TRP A 307 -6.81 5.67 -7.98
N GLU A 308 -8.09 5.37 -8.08
CA GLU A 308 -9.03 5.69 -7.01
C GLU A 308 -9.33 4.44 -6.21
N ASN A 309 -9.59 4.62 -4.93
CA ASN A 309 -9.79 3.50 -4.03
C ASN A 309 -11.24 3.02 -4.11
N ILE A 310 -11.41 1.71 -4.14
CA ILE A 310 -12.69 1.08 -3.87
C ILE A 310 -12.63 0.62 -2.42
N ARG A 311 -13.53 1.12 -1.57
CA ARG A 311 -13.64 0.75 -0.16
C ARG A 311 -14.98 0.10 0.09
N ILE A 312 -14.95 -1.09 0.65
CA ILE A 312 -16.15 -1.86 0.98
C ILE A 312 -16.08 -2.20 2.46
N ASN A 313 -16.76 -1.40 3.27
CA ASN A 313 -16.82 -1.62 4.71
C ASN A 313 -17.91 -2.63 5.04
N THR A 314 -17.51 -3.78 5.56
CA THR A 314 -18.42 -4.82 6.01
C THR A 314 -19.08 -4.47 7.34
N VAL A 315 -20.26 -5.05 7.61
CA VAL A 315 -20.83 -5.04 8.96
C VAL A 315 -20.04 -5.98 9.90
N ALA A 316 -20.39 -5.99 11.18
CA ALA A 316 -19.77 -6.89 12.14
C ALA A 316 -20.01 -8.38 11.78
N ASN A 317 -18.94 -9.11 11.53
CA ASN A 317 -18.90 -10.56 11.38
C ASN A 317 -17.55 -11.05 11.93
N PRO A 318 -17.45 -11.27 13.26
CA PRO A 318 -16.17 -11.53 13.89
C PRO A 318 -15.65 -12.93 13.58
N PHE A 319 -14.33 -13.10 13.50
CA PHE A 319 -13.70 -14.39 13.73
C PHE A 319 -13.42 -14.54 15.24
N ASP A 320 -12.95 -15.70 15.69
CA ASP A 320 -12.64 -15.93 17.13
C ASP A 320 -11.41 -16.83 17.24
N LEU A 321 -10.22 -16.23 17.36
CA LEU A 321 -8.96 -16.96 17.28
C LEU A 321 -8.47 -17.44 18.64
N GLN A 322 -8.55 -18.75 18.84
CA GLN A 322 -8.15 -19.41 20.06
C GLN A 322 -6.88 -20.25 19.87
N PRO A 323 -5.71 -19.85 20.40
CA PRO A 323 -4.58 -20.76 20.51
C PRO A 323 -4.93 -21.91 21.46
N VAL A 324 -4.40 -23.10 21.20
CA VAL A 324 -4.65 -24.30 22.02
C VAL A 324 -3.49 -24.53 22.99
N ASP A 325 -3.78 -25.02 24.19
CA ASP A 325 -2.76 -25.45 25.15
C ASP A 325 -1.81 -26.46 24.50
N THR A 326 -0.53 -26.12 24.46
CA THR A 326 0.50 -26.94 23.83
C THR A 326 1.54 -27.40 24.85
N ARG A 327 1.97 -28.64 24.69
CA ARG A 327 3.07 -29.24 25.44
C ARG A 327 4.27 -29.44 24.52
N ILE A 328 5.43 -29.03 25.02
CA ILE A 328 6.75 -29.30 24.45
C ILE A 328 7.28 -30.55 25.14
N ASP A 329 7.63 -31.55 24.34
CA ASP A 329 8.19 -32.82 24.81
C ASP A 329 9.63 -32.98 24.32
N GLY A 330 10.54 -33.25 25.24
CA GLY A 330 11.93 -33.56 24.91
C GLY A 330 12.89 -33.45 26.09
N GLY A 331 14.09 -33.97 25.91
CA GLY A 331 15.17 -33.93 26.89
C GLY A 331 16.04 -32.67 26.77
N ALA A 332 16.77 -32.34 27.84
CA ALA A 332 17.77 -31.28 27.80
C ALA A 332 18.84 -31.56 26.71
N GLY A 333 19.11 -30.55 25.88
CA GLY A 333 19.97 -30.60 24.71
C GLY A 333 19.26 -30.94 23.39
N GLU A 334 18.00 -31.40 23.43
CA GLU A 334 17.26 -31.76 22.22
C GLU A 334 16.72 -30.52 21.50
N THR A 335 16.63 -30.63 20.17
CA THR A 335 15.94 -29.68 19.32
C THR A 335 14.72 -30.39 18.76
N VAL A 336 13.54 -29.82 18.99
CA VAL A 336 12.26 -30.43 18.66
C VAL A 336 11.39 -29.45 17.90
N GLU A 337 10.56 -29.99 17.00
CA GLU A 337 9.51 -29.24 16.33
C GLU A 337 8.24 -29.30 17.18
N VAL A 338 7.65 -28.15 17.45
CA VAL A 338 6.47 -27.98 18.29
C VAL A 338 5.32 -27.51 17.41
N ALA A 339 4.23 -28.29 17.41
CA ALA A 339 2.99 -27.94 16.73
C ALA A 339 2.11 -27.08 17.63
N LEU A 340 1.77 -25.88 17.17
CA LEU A 340 0.96 -24.88 17.88
C LEU A 340 -0.37 -24.72 17.12
N PRO A 341 -1.46 -25.39 17.57
CA PRO A 341 -2.76 -25.24 16.93
C PRO A 341 -3.39 -23.89 17.29
N VAL A 342 -4.02 -23.25 16.32
CA VAL A 342 -4.87 -22.08 16.50
C VAL A 342 -6.21 -22.37 15.82
N ARG A 343 -7.27 -22.33 16.62
CA ARG A 343 -8.66 -22.52 16.17
C ARG A 343 -9.28 -21.18 15.83
N ASN A 344 -10.25 -21.22 14.93
CA ASN A 344 -11.18 -20.13 14.72
C ASN A 344 -12.59 -20.63 15.09
N ASN A 345 -13.12 -20.20 16.22
CA ASN A 345 -14.47 -20.59 16.68
C ASN A 345 -15.56 -19.64 16.14
N GLY A 346 -15.18 -18.66 15.32
CA GLY A 346 -16.04 -17.60 14.83
C GLY A 346 -16.64 -17.96 13.46
N PRO A 347 -17.75 -17.30 13.10
CA PRO A 347 -18.43 -17.51 11.82
C PRO A 347 -17.66 -16.93 10.61
N ALA A 348 -16.71 -16.02 10.83
CA ALA A 348 -15.90 -15.43 9.77
C ALA A 348 -14.55 -16.12 9.64
N THR A 349 -13.97 -16.09 8.44
CA THR A 349 -12.59 -16.49 8.20
C THR A 349 -11.65 -15.42 8.76
N ALA A 350 -10.67 -15.84 9.56
CA ALA A 350 -9.56 -14.98 9.97
C ALA A 350 -8.50 -15.02 8.87
N TRP A 351 -8.55 -14.05 7.96
CA TRP A 351 -7.55 -13.93 6.90
C TRP A 351 -6.16 -13.70 7.52
N GLY A 352 -5.12 -14.23 6.88
CA GLY A 352 -3.75 -14.06 7.37
C GLY A 352 -3.27 -12.61 7.30
N SER A 353 -2.01 -12.38 6.94
CA SER A 353 -1.54 -11.02 6.67
C SER A 353 -2.17 -10.48 5.39
N THR A 354 -3.11 -9.54 5.51
CA THR A 354 -3.61 -8.71 4.40
C THR A 354 -3.17 -7.26 4.62
N ILE A 355 -3.41 -6.38 3.65
CA ILE A 355 -3.05 -4.97 3.82
C ILE A 355 -4.00 -4.34 4.83
N GLY A 356 -3.44 -3.86 5.95
CA GLY A 356 -4.20 -3.23 7.04
C GLY A 356 -4.66 -4.20 8.14
N GLN A 357 -4.42 -5.50 7.99
CA GLN A 357 -4.74 -6.51 9.00
C GLN A 357 -3.65 -7.59 9.05
N SER A 358 -3.22 -7.95 10.26
CA SER A 358 -2.34 -9.09 10.47
C SER A 358 -2.72 -9.77 11.78
N ASN A 359 -2.90 -11.08 11.69
CA ASN A 359 -3.06 -11.94 12.85
C ASN A 359 -1.69 -12.55 13.17
N VAL A 360 -1.24 -12.43 14.41
CA VAL A 360 0.09 -12.86 14.84
C VAL A 360 -0.01 -13.69 16.11
N LEU A 361 0.60 -14.87 16.10
CA LEU A 361 0.79 -15.72 17.26
C LEU A 361 2.10 -15.35 17.95
N TYR A 362 2.00 -14.78 19.14
CA TYR A 362 3.12 -14.49 20.02
C TYR A 362 3.35 -15.63 21.00
N LEU A 363 4.62 -15.95 21.25
CA LEU A 363 5.01 -16.97 22.21
C LEU A 363 5.94 -16.36 23.25
N LYS A 364 5.64 -16.65 24.50
CA LYS A 364 6.61 -16.65 25.59
C LYS A 364 6.98 -18.11 25.85
N LEU A 365 8.22 -18.49 25.62
CA LEU A 365 8.66 -19.85 25.78
C LEU A 365 8.83 -20.18 27.27
N PRO A 366 8.61 -21.45 27.67
CA PRO A 366 8.92 -21.90 29.03
C PRO A 366 10.39 -21.64 29.38
N THR A 367 10.66 -21.40 30.66
CA THR A 367 12.05 -21.23 31.10
C THR A 367 12.88 -22.46 30.74
N GLY A 368 14.02 -22.24 30.08
CA GLY A 368 14.88 -23.33 29.62
C GLY A 368 14.55 -23.83 28.22
N VAL A 369 13.63 -23.18 27.50
CA VAL A 369 13.40 -23.39 26.06
C VAL A 369 13.87 -22.15 25.29
N GLU A 370 14.46 -22.36 24.12
CA GLU A 370 14.98 -21.31 23.24
C GLU A 370 14.43 -21.51 21.83
N PHE A 371 14.04 -20.43 21.16
CA PHE A 371 13.61 -20.48 19.77
C PHE A 371 14.81 -20.74 18.84
N VAL A 372 14.65 -21.67 17.91
CA VAL A 372 15.64 -21.93 16.86
C VAL A 372 15.05 -21.41 15.56
N TYR A 373 15.62 -20.31 15.05
CA TYR A 373 15.23 -19.77 13.77
C TYR A 373 15.47 -20.79 12.66
N THR A 374 14.43 -21.05 11.87
CA THR A 374 14.48 -21.85 10.66
C THR A 374 14.26 -20.95 9.46
N GLU A 375 15.14 -21.06 8.46
CA GLU A 375 14.88 -20.42 7.16
C GLU A 375 13.56 -20.96 6.60
N ARG A 376 12.71 -20.06 6.12
CA ARG A 376 11.40 -20.42 5.57
C ARG A 376 11.44 -20.65 4.07
N GLU A 377 10.57 -21.54 3.59
CA GLU A 377 10.21 -21.53 2.18
C GLU A 377 9.18 -20.42 1.91
N TRP A 378 9.11 -19.97 0.64
CA TRP A 378 8.12 -18.98 0.25
C TRP A 378 6.71 -19.57 0.36
N GLY A 379 5.80 -18.86 1.06
CA GLY A 379 4.43 -19.31 1.33
C GLY A 379 4.20 -19.91 2.72
N GLU A 380 5.26 -20.18 3.50
CA GLU A 380 5.11 -20.62 4.89
C GLU A 380 4.89 -19.44 5.85
N PRO A 381 4.13 -19.65 6.95
CA PRO A 381 4.03 -18.69 8.05
C PRO A 381 5.41 -18.20 8.48
N TRP A 382 5.60 -16.88 8.58
CA TRP A 382 6.86 -16.35 9.08
C TRP A 382 6.89 -16.49 10.60
N CYS A 383 7.98 -16.99 11.16
CA CYS A 383 8.25 -16.97 12.60
C CYS A 383 9.63 -16.35 12.85
N GLY A 384 9.73 -15.45 13.82
CA GLY A 384 10.97 -14.79 14.18
C GLY A 384 10.96 -14.33 15.63
N ASN A 385 12.03 -13.68 16.07
CA ASN A 385 12.06 -13.07 17.39
C ASN A 385 10.96 -12.02 17.49
N ALA A 386 10.21 -12.01 18.60
CA ALA A 386 9.25 -10.95 18.85
C ALA A 386 9.97 -9.59 18.96
N PRO A 387 9.41 -8.50 18.42
CA PRO A 387 10.00 -7.19 18.60
C PRO A 387 9.91 -6.79 20.08
N ASP A 388 10.95 -6.12 20.59
CA ASP A 388 10.97 -5.69 22.00
C ASP A 388 9.74 -4.85 22.36
N SER A 389 9.21 -4.05 21.44
CA SER A 389 8.00 -3.24 21.62
C SER A 389 6.70 -4.05 21.74
N ALA A 390 6.74 -5.38 21.58
CA ALA A 390 5.53 -6.20 21.60
C ALA A 390 4.77 -6.15 22.93
N HIS A 391 5.49 -5.99 24.03
CA HIS A 391 4.89 -5.86 25.35
C HIS A 391 4.00 -4.62 25.48
N GLU A 392 4.26 -3.53 24.73
CA GLU A 392 3.51 -2.27 24.84
C GLU A 392 2.04 -2.41 24.41
N TRP A 393 1.77 -3.29 23.45
CA TRP A 393 0.43 -3.49 22.89
C TRP A 393 -0.19 -4.85 23.22
N THR A 394 0.61 -5.86 23.61
CA THR A 394 0.07 -7.12 24.19
C THR A 394 -0.17 -7.06 25.69
N GLY A 395 0.60 -6.24 26.42
CA GLY A 395 0.68 -6.31 27.88
C GLY A 395 1.40 -7.57 28.40
N ILE A 396 2.09 -8.34 27.55
CA ILE A 396 2.84 -9.54 27.92
C ILE A 396 4.34 -9.24 27.86
N ASP A 397 4.99 -9.28 29.02
CA ASP A 397 6.44 -9.09 29.12
C ASP A 397 7.21 -10.37 28.75
N GLY A 398 8.31 -10.17 28.01
CA GLY A 398 9.25 -11.23 27.64
C GLY A 398 8.68 -12.20 26.61
N LEU A 399 8.03 -11.66 25.57
CA LEU A 399 7.71 -12.44 24.38
C LEU A 399 8.99 -12.77 23.62
N ASP A 400 9.16 -14.04 23.27
CA ASP A 400 10.36 -14.55 22.60
C ASP A 400 10.16 -14.66 21.09
N VAL A 401 8.96 -15.06 20.64
CA VAL A 401 8.67 -15.39 19.24
C VAL A 401 7.40 -14.69 18.76
N ALA A 402 7.40 -14.26 17.51
CA ALA A 402 6.24 -13.78 16.77
C ALA A 402 6.10 -14.60 15.49
N CYS A 403 4.90 -15.14 15.26
CA CYS A 403 4.57 -15.91 14.08
C CYS A 403 3.36 -15.31 13.36
N GLY A 404 3.50 -14.90 12.10
CA GLY A 404 2.34 -14.49 11.31
C GLY A 404 1.41 -15.67 11.05
N LEU A 405 0.13 -15.54 11.38
CA LEU A 405 -0.84 -16.59 11.11
C LEU A 405 -1.21 -16.63 9.62
N PRO A 406 -1.32 -17.84 9.03
CA PRO A 406 -1.98 -18.00 7.74
C PRO A 406 -3.48 -17.75 7.91
N THR A 407 -4.23 -17.79 6.80
CA THR A 407 -5.69 -17.78 6.85
C THR A 407 -6.22 -18.95 7.68
N VAL A 408 -7.02 -18.65 8.72
CA VAL A 408 -7.71 -19.63 9.55
C VAL A 408 -9.19 -19.65 9.15
N PRO A 409 -9.68 -20.70 8.46
CA PRO A 409 -11.07 -20.79 8.02
C PRO A 409 -12.05 -20.63 9.18
N ALA A 410 -13.26 -20.14 8.91
CA ALA A 410 -14.37 -20.17 9.87
C ALA A 410 -14.60 -21.62 10.38
N ASP A 411 -14.84 -21.76 11.69
CA ASP A 411 -14.95 -23.07 12.38
C ASP A 411 -13.74 -24.01 12.14
N GLY A 412 -12.59 -23.45 11.77
CA GLY A 412 -11.40 -24.17 11.33
C GLY A 412 -10.27 -24.19 12.36
N GLU A 413 -9.16 -24.84 11.99
CA GLU A 413 -7.92 -24.87 12.76
C GLU A 413 -6.73 -24.85 11.80
N VAL A 414 -5.67 -24.13 12.16
CA VAL A 414 -4.36 -24.20 11.51
C VAL A 414 -3.30 -24.56 12.54
N THR A 415 -2.21 -25.16 12.08
CA THR A 415 -1.06 -25.49 12.94
C THR A 415 0.16 -24.70 12.50
N ILE A 416 0.76 -23.99 13.45
CA ILE A 416 2.06 -23.34 13.27
C ILE A 416 3.13 -24.24 13.87
N ASN A 417 4.14 -24.60 13.08
CA ASN A 417 5.27 -25.37 13.59
C ASN A 417 6.42 -24.43 13.92
N VAL A 418 6.97 -24.56 15.13
CA VAL A 418 8.18 -23.84 15.53
C VAL A 418 9.25 -24.83 15.98
N THR A 419 10.50 -24.56 15.63
CA THR A 419 11.62 -25.35 16.14
C THR A 419 12.15 -24.70 17.40
N VAL A 420 12.28 -25.48 18.48
CA VAL A 420 12.83 -25.02 19.75
C VAL A 420 13.93 -25.94 20.23
N LYS A 421 14.86 -25.38 21.00
CA LYS A 421 15.88 -26.12 21.71
C LYS A 421 15.57 -26.13 23.20
N ILE A 422 15.58 -27.32 23.79
CA ILE A 422 15.36 -27.51 25.22
C ILE A 422 16.72 -27.44 25.91
N ASN A 423 17.03 -26.34 26.56
CA ASN A 423 18.26 -26.14 27.32
C ASN A 423 18.19 -26.76 28.73
N SER A 424 16.99 -26.88 29.29
CA SER A 424 16.73 -27.57 30.58
C SER A 424 15.37 -28.26 30.54
N ASP A 425 15.29 -29.49 31.04
CA ASP A 425 14.08 -30.33 31.08
C ASP A 425 13.21 -30.11 32.34
N ALA A 426 13.61 -29.18 33.21
CA ALA A 426 12.91 -28.80 34.43
C ALA A 426 12.60 -27.29 34.41
N PRO A 427 11.55 -26.86 33.68
CA PRO A 427 11.21 -25.44 33.57
C PRO A 427 10.87 -24.86 34.94
N GLN A 428 11.33 -23.63 35.21
CA GLN A 428 10.94 -22.90 36.42
C GLN A 428 9.56 -22.24 36.27
N ASP A 429 9.24 -21.81 35.06
CA ASP A 429 8.00 -21.15 34.69
C ASP A 429 7.50 -21.71 33.35
N ASP A 430 6.18 -21.89 33.25
CA ASP A 430 5.51 -22.19 31.99
C ASP A 430 5.50 -20.97 31.07
N GLY A 431 5.42 -21.24 29.77
CA GLY A 431 5.25 -20.25 28.73
C GLY A 431 3.78 -19.97 28.44
N VAL A 432 3.54 -19.06 27.49
CA VAL A 432 2.19 -18.78 26.96
C VAL A 432 2.23 -18.63 25.45
N SER A 433 1.15 -19.03 24.79
CA SER A 433 0.83 -18.65 23.43
C SER A 433 -0.31 -17.61 23.45
N PHE A 434 -0.19 -16.59 22.62
CA PHE A 434 -1.12 -15.47 22.56
C PHE A 434 -1.41 -15.09 21.11
N VAL A 435 -2.67 -14.96 20.72
CA VAL A 435 -3.03 -14.43 19.40
C VAL A 435 -3.36 -12.95 19.51
N TRP A 436 -2.69 -12.15 18.68
CA TRP A 436 -2.92 -10.71 18.57
C TRP A 436 -3.32 -10.32 17.15
N GLU A 437 -4.14 -9.28 17.07
CA GLU A 437 -4.64 -8.69 15.84
C GLU A 437 -4.14 -7.24 15.69
N SER A 438 -3.56 -6.91 14.53
CA SER A 438 -2.96 -5.60 14.26
C SER A 438 -3.93 -4.56 13.67
N THR A 439 -5.21 -4.60 14.04
CA THR A 439 -6.23 -3.70 13.49
C THR A 439 -6.63 -2.58 14.46
N PRO A 440 -7.08 -1.41 13.97
CA PRO A 440 -7.60 -0.34 14.83
C PRO A 440 -8.91 -0.71 15.56
N ILE A 441 -9.64 -1.69 15.02
CA ILE A 441 -10.91 -2.19 15.55
C ILE A 441 -10.77 -3.71 15.60
N SER A 442 -10.71 -4.27 16.81
CA SER A 442 -10.61 -5.72 16.95
C SER A 442 -11.80 -6.42 16.29
N GLN A 443 -11.50 -7.38 15.44
CA GLN A 443 -12.43 -8.27 14.76
C GLN A 443 -12.56 -9.63 15.44
N ASP A 444 -11.68 -9.91 16.42
CA ASP A 444 -11.81 -11.07 17.27
C ASP A 444 -13.02 -10.93 18.21
N GLY A 445 -13.94 -11.87 18.12
CA GLY A 445 -15.20 -11.89 18.86
C GLY A 445 -15.04 -12.23 20.34
N ASP A 446 -13.94 -12.87 20.74
CA ASP A 446 -13.71 -13.31 22.12
C ASP A 446 -12.23 -13.26 22.53
N LEU A 447 -11.75 -12.04 22.79
CA LEU A 447 -10.39 -11.79 23.27
C LEU A 447 -10.01 -12.51 24.57
N ASP A 448 -10.98 -13.00 25.36
CA ASP A 448 -10.70 -13.72 26.60
C ASP A 448 -10.10 -15.11 26.35
N ASN A 449 -10.27 -15.65 25.14
CA ASN A 449 -9.77 -16.97 24.77
C ASN A 449 -8.47 -16.95 23.93
N ASN A 450 -7.93 -15.77 23.63
CA ASN A 450 -6.72 -15.57 22.83
C ASN A 450 -5.43 -16.01 23.54
N LEU A 451 -5.51 -16.66 24.70
CA LEU A 451 -4.39 -17.09 25.53
C LEU A 451 -4.45 -18.59 25.80
N ALA A 452 -3.31 -19.26 25.62
CA ALA A 452 -3.14 -20.67 25.97
C ALA A 452 -1.80 -20.92 26.66
N ALA A 453 -1.75 -22.01 27.44
CA ALA A 453 -0.55 -22.43 28.14
C ALA A 453 0.41 -23.11 27.17
N LEU A 454 1.70 -22.77 27.28
CA LEU A 454 2.78 -23.48 26.62
C LEU A 454 3.64 -24.13 27.71
N THR A 455 3.64 -25.45 27.81
CA THR A 455 4.27 -26.16 28.95
C THR A 455 5.40 -27.08 28.47
N LEU A 456 6.39 -27.34 29.32
CA LEU A 456 7.50 -28.27 29.01
C LEU A 456 7.47 -29.49 29.92
N ASN A 457 7.37 -30.68 29.33
CA ASN A 457 7.41 -31.99 30.02
C ASN A 457 6.40 -32.20 31.18
N THR A 458 5.42 -31.33 31.37
CA THR A 458 4.43 -31.46 32.45
C THR A 458 3.42 -32.55 32.12
N GLY A 459 3.28 -33.55 33.00
CA GLY A 459 2.34 -34.67 32.82
C GLY A 459 0.95 -34.17 32.43
N ALA A 460 0.41 -34.64 31.30
CA ALA A 460 -0.91 -34.27 30.83
C ALA A 460 -1.92 -34.56 31.95
N SER A 461 -2.33 -33.53 32.69
CA SER A 461 -3.46 -33.60 33.57
C SER A 461 -4.67 -33.48 32.67
N GLY A 462 -5.06 -34.61 32.07
CA GLY A 462 -6.33 -34.75 31.38
C GLY A 462 -7.45 -34.45 32.35
N GLY A 463 -7.86 -33.19 32.39
CA GLY A 463 -9.03 -32.69 33.09
C GLY A 463 -10.14 -32.46 32.08
N VAL A 464 -11.09 -33.38 32.04
CA VAL A 464 -12.39 -33.26 31.35
C VAL A 464 -13.32 -32.25 32.07
N ASP A 465 -12.83 -31.62 33.13
CA ASP A 465 -13.50 -30.52 33.83
C ASP A 465 -12.62 -29.28 33.66
N GLY A 466 -13.11 -28.26 32.94
CA GLY A 466 -12.43 -27.03 32.54
C GLY A 466 -11.94 -26.10 33.66
N THR A 467 -11.39 -26.67 34.74
CA THR A 467 -10.58 -25.97 35.72
C THR A 467 -9.12 -26.13 35.30
N LEU A 468 -8.59 -25.08 34.68
CA LEU A 468 -7.16 -24.87 34.46
C LEU A 468 -6.37 -25.30 35.70
N PRO A 469 -5.21 -25.99 35.57
CA PRO A 469 -4.26 -26.05 36.67
C PRO A 469 -4.04 -24.64 37.21
N VAL A 470 -4.10 -24.48 38.53
CA VAL A 470 -4.08 -23.18 39.21
C VAL A 470 -2.75 -22.46 38.94
N THR A 471 -2.67 -21.77 37.81
CA THR A 471 -1.85 -20.57 37.59
C THR A 471 -2.60 -19.32 38.08
N GLY A 472 -3.81 -19.51 38.66
CA GLY A 472 -4.82 -18.51 39.02
C GLY A 472 -4.56 -17.63 40.24
N ALA A 473 -3.36 -17.06 40.40
CA ALA A 473 -3.19 -15.93 41.33
C ALA A 473 -2.47 -14.73 40.72
N SER A 474 -1.62 -14.89 39.69
CA SER A 474 -0.89 -13.77 39.09
C SER A 474 -1.41 -13.38 37.70
N LEU A 475 -1.85 -14.32 36.85
CA LEU A 475 -2.29 -14.02 35.48
C LEU A 475 -3.71 -13.44 35.38
N GLY A 476 -4.61 -13.84 36.29
CA GLY A 476 -5.99 -13.33 36.30
C GLY A 476 -6.09 -11.82 36.56
N TRP A 477 -5.07 -11.20 37.18
CA TRP A 477 -5.05 -9.75 37.41
C TRP A 477 -4.60 -8.97 36.16
N TRP A 478 -3.79 -9.58 35.28
CA TRP A 478 -3.33 -8.94 34.05
C TRP A 478 -4.44 -8.92 32.98
N ILE A 479 -5.15 -10.03 32.80
CA ILE A 479 -6.24 -10.15 31.81
C ILE A 479 -7.43 -9.26 32.20
N SER A 480 -7.83 -9.27 33.48
CA SER A 480 -8.92 -8.39 33.96
C SER A 480 -8.54 -6.90 33.97
N GLY A 481 -7.24 -6.57 34.09
CA GLY A 481 -6.74 -5.20 33.97
C GLY A 481 -6.77 -4.66 32.53
N GLY A 482 -6.36 -5.47 31.56
CA GLY A 482 -6.33 -5.10 30.14
C GLY A 482 -7.72 -4.86 29.56
N ALA A 483 -8.67 -5.77 29.80
CA ALA A 483 -10.07 -5.63 29.36
C ALA A 483 -10.75 -4.38 29.96
N ALA A 484 -10.42 -4.02 31.21
CA ALA A 484 -10.93 -2.81 31.83
C ALA A 484 -10.39 -1.52 31.18
N ILE A 485 -9.13 -1.51 30.73
CA ILE A 485 -8.51 -0.37 30.05
C ILE A 485 -9.07 -0.23 28.63
N ALA A 486 -9.27 -1.33 27.89
CA ALA A 486 -9.90 -1.30 26.57
C ALA A 486 -11.35 -0.82 26.65
N ALA A 487 -12.15 -1.33 27.59
CA ALA A 487 -13.52 -0.88 27.82
C ALA A 487 -13.58 0.59 28.28
N ALA A 488 -12.64 1.05 29.10
CA ALA A 488 -12.53 2.45 29.50
C ALA A 488 -12.09 3.35 28.33
N GLY A 489 -11.24 2.88 27.43
CA GLY A 489 -10.84 3.56 26.20
C GLY A 489 -12.03 3.78 25.25
N VAL A 490 -12.81 2.72 24.99
CA VAL A 490 -14.02 2.79 24.18
C VAL A 490 -15.07 3.72 24.81
N LEU A 491 -15.32 3.60 26.12
CA LEU A 491 -16.20 4.52 26.85
C LEU A 491 -15.68 5.97 26.81
N GLY A 492 -14.37 6.17 26.91
CA GLY A 492 -13.71 7.47 26.79
C GLY A 492 -13.96 8.12 25.42
N VAL A 493 -13.76 7.38 24.34
CA VAL A 493 -14.01 7.84 22.96
C VAL A 493 -15.49 8.15 22.74
N VAL A 494 -16.40 7.29 23.21
CA VAL A 494 -17.86 7.50 23.10
C VAL A 494 -18.31 8.73 23.92
N LEU A 495 -17.79 8.91 25.13
CA LEU A 495 -18.12 10.06 25.99
C LEU A 495 -17.53 11.37 25.45
N LEU A 496 -16.33 11.33 24.86
CA LEU A 496 -15.71 12.49 24.22
C LEU A 496 -16.44 12.89 22.93
N ARG A 497 -16.86 11.93 22.09
CA ARG A 497 -17.74 12.19 20.94
C ARG A 497 -19.08 12.81 21.36
N ARG A 498 -19.68 12.35 22.46
CA ARG A 498 -20.94 12.92 22.98
C ARG A 498 -20.79 14.37 23.47
N ARG A 499 -19.62 14.76 23.97
CA ARG A 499 -19.39 16.14 24.45
C ARG A 499 -19.25 17.17 23.33
N GLN A 500 -18.80 16.78 22.14
CA GLN A 500 -18.70 17.72 21.01
C GLN A 500 -20.06 18.12 20.43
N VAL A 501 -21.11 17.31 20.60
CA VAL A 501 -22.47 17.63 20.13
C VAL A 501 -23.22 18.59 21.06
N ALA A 502 -22.71 18.84 22.28
CA ALA A 502 -23.36 19.72 23.26
C ALA A 502 -22.76 21.14 23.35
N LEU A 503 -21.74 21.45 22.53
CA LEU A 503 -21.07 22.76 22.48
C LEU A 503 -21.40 23.50 21.17
N THR A 504 -22.69 23.67 20.92
CA THR A 504 -23.21 24.68 19.99
C THR A 504 -24.37 25.42 20.68
N TRP A 505 -24.01 26.47 21.41
CA TRP A 505 -24.90 27.57 21.80
C TRP A 505 -24.16 28.88 21.59
#